data_AF-A0A117M1H5-F1
#
_entry.id   AF-A0A117M1H5-F1
#
_cell.length_a   1.000
_cell.length_b   1.000
_cell.length_c   1.000
_cell.angle_alpha   90.00
_cell.angle_beta   90.00
_cell.angle_gamma   90.00
#
_symmetry.space_group_name_H-M   'P 1'
#
loop_
_entity.id
_entity.type
_entity.pdbx_description
1 polymer ?
#
loop_
_entity_poly.entity_id
_entity_poly.type
_entity_poly.pdbx_seq_one_letter_code
_entity_poly.pdbx_strand_id
1 'polypeptide(L)'
;ISALGVNGAFTIHDFELAYCRKTSESIPNALSEGLFGFAEETNRYINQALVHGNSLLIGYGESMGRLISGEPFPEKAKCMYPEASVQYNAFQKDIPLCVHCAVGTDIYHMTAYFDGEALGGCSGRDFLVFANEISKLENGGVVIVIGSAVIGVEVILKAISMVANVGKPPKGITTASFDIREADLEQASKNNKSAPSYYFRDIKSIVTRIPKAFGGTGYYIKGDHRETLPAFYRSIVRRSV
;
A
#
# COMPACT_ATOMS: atom_id res chain seq x y z
N ILE A 1 -12.89 5.55 -4.98
CA ILE A 1 -11.61 4.80 -4.94
C ILE A 1 -11.86 3.50 -5.66
N SER A 2 -11.03 3.14 -6.66
CA SER A 2 -11.20 1.90 -7.44
C SER A 2 -10.23 0.80 -7.02
N ALA A 3 -9.09 1.14 -6.41
CA ALA A 3 -8.12 0.19 -5.89
C ALA A 3 -7.27 0.85 -4.80
N LEU A 4 -6.67 0.03 -3.94
CA LEU A 4 -5.72 0.43 -2.89
C LEU A 4 -4.44 -0.40 -3.02
N GLY A 5 -3.29 0.24 -2.90
CA GLY A 5 -1.98 -0.43 -2.83
C GLY A 5 -1.29 -0.05 -1.52
N VAL A 6 -0.87 -1.05 -0.74
CA VAL A 6 -0.25 -0.86 0.58
C VAL A 6 1.01 -1.72 0.75
N ASN A 7 1.81 -1.49 1.79
CA ASN A 7 2.94 -2.36 2.16
C ASN A 7 2.55 -3.30 3.31
N GLY A 8 3.44 -4.22 3.70
CA GLY A 8 3.17 -5.16 4.80
C GLY A 8 2.93 -4.50 6.15
N ALA A 9 3.68 -3.43 6.47
CA ALA A 9 3.49 -2.64 7.70
C ALA A 9 2.06 -2.09 7.86
N PHE A 10 1.43 -1.65 6.77
CA PHE A 10 0.03 -1.22 6.80
C PHE A 10 -0.89 -2.33 7.32
N THR A 11 -0.71 -3.55 6.82
CA THR A 11 -1.52 -4.72 7.15
C THR A 11 -1.49 -5.03 8.63
N ILE A 12 -0.33 -4.89 9.28
CA ILE A 12 -0.13 -5.09 10.72
C ILE A 12 -1.04 -4.16 11.51
N HIS A 13 -0.87 -2.84 11.34
CA HIS A 13 -1.62 -1.87 12.15
C HIS A 13 -3.11 -1.87 11.83
N ASP A 14 -3.47 -2.04 10.56
CA ASP A 14 -4.87 -2.09 10.16
C ASP A 14 -5.57 -3.34 10.73
N PHE A 15 -4.88 -4.49 10.79
CA PHE A 15 -5.36 -5.68 11.48
C PHE A 15 -5.50 -5.44 12.99
N GLU A 16 -4.49 -4.86 13.64
CA GLU A 16 -4.52 -4.57 15.09
C GLU A 16 -5.65 -3.61 15.47
N LEU A 17 -5.93 -2.62 14.63
CA LEU A 17 -7.08 -1.73 14.80
C LEU A 17 -8.41 -2.49 14.73
N ALA A 18 -8.57 -3.41 13.77
CA ALA A 18 -9.75 -4.28 13.72
C ALA A 18 -9.82 -5.26 14.90
N TYR A 19 -8.68 -5.78 15.34
CA TYR A 19 -8.59 -6.78 16.38
C TYR A 19 -8.90 -6.17 17.75
N CYS A 20 -8.26 -5.07 18.11
CA CYS A 20 -8.33 -4.49 19.45
C CYS A 20 -8.31 -2.95 19.54
N ARG A 21 -8.38 -2.23 18.41
CA ARG A 21 -8.41 -0.75 18.33
C ARG A 21 -7.17 -0.06 18.93
N LYS A 22 -6.07 -0.78 18.99
CA LYS A 22 -4.76 -0.30 19.46
C LYS A 22 -3.69 -0.83 18.51
N THR A 23 -2.54 -0.19 18.45
CA THR A 23 -1.35 -0.70 17.73
C THR A 23 -0.28 -1.11 18.74
N SER A 24 0.52 -2.13 18.42
CA SER A 24 1.42 -2.77 19.40
C SER A 24 2.85 -2.20 19.47
N GLU A 25 3.13 -1.04 18.88
CA GLU A 25 4.52 -0.61 18.61
C GLU A 25 5.27 0.06 19.78
N SER A 26 4.61 0.39 20.90
CA SER A 26 5.25 1.18 21.96
C SER A 26 5.66 0.35 23.17
N ILE A 27 6.89 -0.14 23.18
CA ILE A 27 7.61 -0.44 24.43
C ILE A 27 9.05 0.08 24.29
N PRO A 28 9.39 1.25 24.90
CA PRO A 28 10.78 1.61 25.14
C PRO A 28 11.45 0.42 25.84
N ASN A 29 12.53 -0.12 25.26
CA ASN A 29 13.32 -1.29 25.70
C ASN A 29 13.06 -2.62 24.95
N ALA A 30 12.04 -2.76 24.11
CA ALA A 30 11.80 -4.02 23.40
C ALA A 30 12.90 -4.36 22.37
N LEU A 31 13.55 -3.36 21.78
CA LEU A 31 14.57 -3.59 20.75
C LEU A 31 15.84 -4.24 21.32
N SER A 32 16.35 -3.75 22.46
CA SER A 32 17.55 -4.31 23.11
C SER A 32 17.34 -5.71 23.67
N GLU A 33 16.09 -6.07 23.97
CA GLU A 33 15.70 -7.39 24.49
C GLU A 33 15.31 -8.37 23.39
N GLY A 34 15.29 -7.94 22.12
CA GLY A 34 14.86 -8.79 20.99
C GLY A 34 13.37 -9.12 21.02
N LEU A 35 12.54 -8.24 21.59
CA LEU A 35 11.08 -8.41 21.72
C LEU A 35 10.27 -7.50 20.79
N PHE A 36 10.94 -6.66 20.00
CA PHE A 36 10.28 -5.76 19.05
C PHE A 36 9.51 -6.54 17.98
N GLY A 37 8.19 -6.33 17.88
CA GLY A 37 7.35 -6.93 16.84
C GLY A 37 6.85 -8.36 17.10
N PHE A 38 7.06 -8.91 18.30
CA PHE A 38 6.65 -10.29 18.62
C PHE A 38 5.24 -10.43 19.21
N ALA A 39 4.28 -9.58 18.80
CA ALA A 39 2.88 -9.77 19.16
C ALA A 39 2.35 -11.08 18.53
N GLU A 40 2.17 -12.11 19.34
CA GLU A 40 1.90 -13.49 18.87
C GLU A 40 0.67 -13.57 17.98
N GLU A 41 -0.43 -12.93 18.37
CA GLU A 41 -1.68 -12.93 17.62
C GLU A 41 -1.51 -12.32 16.23
N THR A 42 -0.89 -11.14 16.13
CA THR A 42 -0.65 -10.47 14.84
C THR A 42 0.21 -11.32 13.92
N ASN A 43 1.30 -11.87 14.45
CA ASN A 43 2.23 -12.71 13.69
C ASN A 43 1.57 -14.00 13.18
N ARG A 44 0.82 -14.68 14.05
CA ARG A 44 0.18 -15.96 13.74
C ARG A 44 -0.97 -15.80 12.75
N TYR A 45 -1.90 -14.88 13.00
CA TYR A 45 -3.08 -14.72 12.15
C TYR A 45 -2.72 -14.26 10.73
N ILE A 46 -1.81 -13.30 10.59
CA ILE A 46 -1.37 -12.82 9.26
C ILE A 46 -0.71 -13.96 8.47
N ASN A 47 0.26 -14.67 9.07
CA ASN A 47 0.95 -15.75 8.36
C ASN A 47 0.02 -16.92 8.01
N GLN A 48 -0.87 -17.33 8.91
CA GLN A 48 -1.85 -18.37 8.61
C GLN A 48 -2.77 -17.94 7.46
N ALA A 49 -3.25 -16.70 7.47
CA ALA A 49 -4.06 -16.16 6.38
C ALA A 49 -3.30 -16.16 5.04
N LEU A 50 -2.01 -15.84 5.04
CA LEU A 50 -1.16 -15.90 3.85
C LEU A 50 -0.96 -17.33 3.34
N VAL A 51 -0.63 -18.28 4.22
CA VAL A 51 -0.45 -19.69 3.85
C VAL A 51 -1.73 -20.26 3.24
N HIS A 52 -2.87 -20.00 3.87
CA HIS A 52 -4.15 -20.45 3.36
C HIS A 52 -4.54 -19.72 2.07
N GLY A 53 -4.35 -18.40 2.01
CA GLY A 53 -4.59 -17.61 0.80
C GLY A 53 -3.75 -18.08 -0.39
N ASN A 54 -2.51 -18.48 -0.15
CA ASN A 54 -1.65 -19.05 -1.18
C ASN A 54 -2.16 -20.40 -1.67
N SER A 55 -2.67 -21.26 -0.78
CA SER A 55 -3.30 -22.53 -1.16
C SER A 55 -4.56 -22.36 -2.03
N LEU A 56 -5.23 -21.21 -1.90
CA LEU A 56 -6.41 -20.84 -2.68
C LEU A 56 -6.09 -19.98 -3.92
N LEU A 57 -4.81 -19.68 -4.16
CA LEU A 57 -4.37 -18.79 -5.25
C LEU A 57 -5.00 -17.38 -5.19
N ILE A 58 -5.25 -16.86 -3.99
CA ILE A 58 -5.77 -15.49 -3.80
C ILE A 58 -4.68 -14.53 -3.33
N GLY A 59 -4.98 -13.24 -3.43
CA GLY A 59 -4.12 -12.14 -3.04
C GLY A 59 -3.96 -11.97 -1.53
N TYR A 60 -2.95 -11.22 -1.10
CA TYR A 60 -2.75 -10.92 0.33
C TYR A 60 -3.91 -10.07 0.85
N GLY A 61 -4.25 -8.97 0.18
CA GLY A 61 -5.34 -8.12 0.64
C GLY A 61 -6.69 -8.82 0.72
N GLU A 62 -6.99 -9.73 -0.21
CA GLU A 62 -8.19 -10.58 -0.13
C GLU A 62 -8.12 -11.54 1.07
N SER A 63 -6.96 -12.17 1.30
CA SER A 63 -6.76 -13.07 2.45
C SER A 63 -7.03 -12.37 3.79
N MET A 64 -6.57 -11.12 3.92
CA MET A 64 -6.84 -10.30 5.12
C MET A 64 -8.28 -9.84 5.21
N GLY A 65 -8.88 -9.45 4.09
CA GLY A 65 -10.31 -9.12 4.02
C GLY A 65 -11.19 -10.24 4.55
N ARG A 66 -10.93 -11.48 4.09
CA ARG A 66 -11.62 -12.70 4.55
C ARG A 66 -11.39 -12.96 6.04
N LEU A 67 -10.13 -12.95 6.48
CA LEU A 67 -9.78 -13.13 7.90
C LEU A 67 -10.53 -12.15 8.81
N ILE A 68 -10.49 -10.85 8.50
CA ILE A 68 -11.08 -9.80 9.35
C ILE A 68 -12.62 -9.82 9.27
N SER A 69 -13.19 -10.24 8.14
CA SER A 69 -14.65 -10.38 8.00
C SER A 69 -15.26 -11.49 8.87
N GLY A 70 -14.42 -12.36 9.45
CA GLY A 70 -14.86 -13.46 10.29
C GLY A 70 -15.40 -14.65 9.51
N GLU A 71 -15.13 -14.70 8.19
CA GLU A 71 -15.27 -15.93 7.40
C GLU A 71 -14.44 -17.05 8.02
N PRO A 72 -14.87 -18.32 7.92
CA PRO A 72 -14.02 -19.46 8.30
C PRO A 72 -12.78 -19.49 7.39
N PHE A 73 -11.68 -18.91 7.86
CA PHE A 73 -10.47 -18.71 7.06
C PHE A 73 -9.23 -18.72 7.95
N PRO A 74 -8.25 -19.58 7.68
CA PRO A 74 -8.00 -20.86 8.38
C PRO A 74 -8.27 -20.92 9.90
N GLU A 75 -8.25 -19.79 10.61
CA GLU A 75 -8.67 -19.63 12.00
C GLU A 75 -9.53 -18.38 12.14
N LYS A 76 -10.56 -18.42 12.99
CA LYS A 76 -11.43 -17.25 13.19
C LYS A 76 -10.74 -16.20 14.07
N ALA A 77 -10.16 -15.18 13.45
CA ALA A 77 -9.77 -13.97 14.17
C ALA A 77 -11.02 -13.27 14.71
N LYS A 78 -11.15 -13.15 16.03
CA LYS A 78 -12.26 -12.41 16.65
C LYS A 78 -11.95 -10.92 16.67
N CYS A 79 -12.07 -10.27 15.51
CA CYS A 79 -11.93 -8.83 15.40
C CYS A 79 -13.08 -8.12 16.15
N MET A 80 -12.75 -7.32 17.16
CA MET A 80 -13.75 -6.62 17.98
C MET A 80 -14.29 -5.36 17.30
N TYR A 81 -13.55 -4.79 16.34
CA TYR A 81 -13.85 -3.53 15.66
C TYR A 81 -13.55 -3.61 14.16
N PRO A 82 -14.05 -4.61 13.41
CA PRO A 82 -13.70 -4.82 12.00
C PRO A 82 -13.93 -3.57 11.13
N GLU A 83 -14.93 -2.77 11.44
CA GLU A 83 -15.25 -1.52 10.74
C GLU A 83 -14.17 -0.44 10.83
N ALA A 84 -13.24 -0.54 11.77
CA ALA A 84 -12.09 0.35 11.87
C ALA A 84 -10.99 0.03 10.84
N SER A 85 -10.99 -1.17 10.25
CA SER A 85 -9.99 -1.61 9.27
C SER A 85 -10.36 -1.19 7.85
N VAL A 86 -9.39 -0.64 7.14
CA VAL A 86 -9.46 -0.37 5.70
C VAL A 86 -9.53 -1.67 4.92
N GLN A 87 -8.79 -2.71 5.31
CA GLN A 87 -8.83 -4.02 4.65
C GLN A 87 -10.23 -4.65 4.69
N TYR A 88 -10.88 -4.63 5.85
CA TYR A 88 -12.26 -5.08 5.98
C TYR A 88 -13.21 -4.27 5.12
N ASN A 89 -13.15 -2.93 5.20
CA ASN A 89 -14.04 -2.06 4.44
C ASN A 89 -13.84 -2.18 2.92
N ALA A 90 -12.59 -2.38 2.46
CA ALA A 90 -12.29 -2.61 1.05
C ALA A 90 -12.91 -3.93 0.58
N PHE A 91 -12.74 -5.01 1.34
CA PHE A 91 -13.33 -6.32 1.06
C PHE A 91 -14.86 -6.26 1.00
N GLN A 92 -15.51 -5.65 2.00
CA GLN A 92 -16.98 -5.49 2.04
C GLN A 92 -17.53 -4.66 0.87
N LYS A 93 -16.71 -3.79 0.28
CA LYS A 93 -17.10 -2.90 -0.84
C LYS A 93 -16.63 -3.41 -2.19
N ASP A 94 -16.06 -4.61 -2.27
CA ASP A 94 -15.49 -5.18 -3.49
C ASP A 94 -14.46 -4.24 -4.15
N ILE A 95 -13.65 -3.57 -3.32
CA ILE A 95 -12.55 -2.71 -3.76
C ILE A 95 -11.25 -3.51 -3.58
N PRO A 96 -10.50 -3.78 -4.67
CA PRO A 96 -9.21 -4.45 -4.56
C PRO A 96 -8.26 -3.68 -3.64
N LEU A 97 -7.84 -4.33 -2.56
CA LEU A 97 -6.69 -3.92 -1.77
C LEU A 97 -5.55 -4.88 -2.07
N CYS A 98 -4.41 -4.33 -2.48
CA CYS A 98 -3.24 -5.08 -2.90
C CYS A 98 -2.09 -4.76 -1.95
N VAL A 99 -1.50 -5.77 -1.32
CA VAL A 99 -0.36 -5.64 -0.40
C VAL A 99 0.92 -6.00 -1.13
N HIS A 100 1.88 -5.08 -1.13
CA HIS A 100 3.17 -5.20 -1.80
C HIS A 100 4.28 -5.31 -0.75
N CYS A 101 4.68 -6.55 -0.45
CA CYS A 101 5.65 -6.82 0.60
C CYS A 101 7.10 -6.72 0.12
N ALA A 102 7.96 -6.26 1.03
CA ALA A 102 9.40 -6.44 0.93
C ALA A 102 9.81 -7.50 1.97
N VAL A 103 10.52 -8.54 1.51
CA VAL A 103 10.88 -9.65 2.40
C VAL A 103 11.86 -9.15 3.48
N GLY A 104 11.58 -9.50 4.73
CA GLY A 104 12.40 -9.10 5.89
C GLY A 104 12.12 -7.69 6.42
N THR A 105 11.11 -6.96 5.92
CA THR A 105 10.81 -5.60 6.42
C THR A 105 9.75 -5.55 7.51
N ASP A 106 8.83 -6.52 7.54
CA ASP A 106 7.67 -6.52 8.43
C ASP A 106 7.81 -7.57 9.54
N ILE A 107 7.25 -7.28 10.72
CA ILE A 107 7.46 -8.08 11.94
C ILE A 107 6.95 -9.53 11.84
N TYR A 108 6.02 -9.82 10.94
CA TYR A 108 5.54 -11.18 10.70
C TYR A 108 6.49 -12.05 9.88
N HIS A 109 7.62 -11.51 9.41
CA HIS A 109 8.67 -12.28 8.72
C HIS A 109 9.71 -12.92 9.66
N MET A 110 9.76 -12.50 10.92
CA MET A 110 10.82 -12.89 11.88
C MET A 110 10.39 -14.03 12.83
N THR A 111 9.24 -14.64 12.59
CA THR A 111 8.68 -15.69 13.45
C THR A 111 8.70 -17.05 12.76
N ALA A 112 8.52 -18.12 13.53
CA ALA A 112 8.41 -19.49 12.99
C ALA A 112 7.18 -19.71 12.10
N TYR A 113 6.21 -18.79 12.13
CA TYR A 113 5.05 -18.83 11.25
C TYR A 113 5.34 -18.37 9.82
N PHE A 114 6.50 -17.72 9.60
CA PHE A 114 6.81 -17.11 8.32
C PHE A 114 6.99 -18.15 7.20
N ASP A 115 6.18 -18.00 6.16
CA ASP A 115 6.31 -18.73 4.90
C ASP A 115 6.58 -17.74 3.75
N GLY A 116 7.81 -17.77 3.23
CA GLY A 116 8.23 -16.89 2.15
C GLY A 116 7.57 -17.19 0.80
N GLU A 117 7.18 -18.45 0.54
CA GLU A 117 6.43 -18.82 -0.65
C GLU A 117 5.02 -18.23 -0.57
N ALA A 118 4.36 -18.36 0.58
CA ALA A 118 3.03 -17.80 0.80
C ALA A 118 3.03 -16.27 0.67
N LEU A 119 3.98 -15.60 1.33
CA LEU A 119 4.14 -14.14 1.23
C LEU A 119 4.35 -13.70 -0.22
N GLY A 120 5.34 -14.30 -0.89
CA GLY A 120 5.73 -13.95 -2.26
C GLY A 120 4.61 -14.23 -3.25
N GLY A 121 3.94 -15.38 -3.11
CA GLY A 121 2.78 -15.74 -3.92
C GLY A 121 1.65 -14.73 -3.79
N CYS A 122 1.18 -14.47 -2.56
CA CYS A 122 0.04 -13.60 -2.32
C CYS A 122 0.32 -12.15 -2.76
N SER A 123 1.48 -11.61 -2.40
CA SER A 123 1.94 -10.28 -2.84
C SER A 123 2.12 -10.20 -4.36
N GLY A 124 2.62 -11.26 -4.99
CA GLY A 124 2.77 -11.36 -6.45
C GLY A 124 1.43 -11.32 -7.19
N ARG A 125 0.40 -12.01 -6.68
CA ARG A 125 -0.96 -11.94 -7.23
C ARG A 125 -1.58 -10.56 -7.04
N ASP A 126 -1.40 -9.96 -5.86
CA ASP A 126 -1.83 -8.58 -5.60
C ASP A 126 -1.19 -7.59 -6.58
N PHE A 127 0.08 -7.78 -6.94
CA PHE A 127 0.72 -6.96 -7.96
C PHE A 127 0.06 -7.08 -9.34
N LEU A 128 -0.36 -8.28 -9.75
CA LEU A 128 -1.09 -8.49 -11.01
C LEU A 128 -2.49 -7.87 -10.98
N VAL A 129 -3.21 -8.00 -9.85
CA VAL A 129 -4.51 -7.34 -9.64
C VAL A 129 -4.35 -5.82 -9.72
N PHE A 130 -3.35 -5.27 -9.02
CA PHE A 130 -3.07 -3.84 -9.06
C PHE A 130 -2.71 -3.36 -10.47
N ALA A 131 -1.88 -4.09 -11.21
CA ALA A 131 -1.57 -3.78 -12.61
C ALA A 131 -2.81 -3.82 -13.51
N ASN A 132 -3.72 -4.78 -13.29
CA ASN A 132 -5.00 -4.82 -13.98
C ASN A 132 -5.86 -3.58 -13.71
N GLU A 133 -5.90 -3.09 -12.47
CA GLU A 133 -6.62 -1.84 -12.14
C GLU A 133 -5.98 -0.62 -12.82
N ILE A 134 -4.64 -0.55 -12.88
CA ILE A 134 -3.93 0.49 -13.64
C ILE A 134 -4.25 0.44 -15.13
N SER A 135 -4.49 -0.76 -15.69
CA SER A 135 -4.87 -0.90 -17.11
C SER A 135 -6.20 -0.24 -17.48
N LYS A 136 -7.04 0.09 -16.48
CA LYS A 136 -8.33 0.76 -16.69
C LYS A 136 -8.20 2.29 -16.83
N LEU A 137 -6.99 2.84 -16.70
CA LEU A 137 -6.72 4.28 -16.72
C LEU A 137 -6.43 4.83 -18.15
N GLU A 138 -6.85 4.11 -19.20
CA GLU A 138 -6.68 4.52 -20.61
C GLU A 138 -7.42 5.82 -20.95
N ASN A 139 -8.46 6.18 -20.18
CA ASN A 139 -9.27 7.39 -20.35
C ASN A 139 -9.05 8.41 -19.24
N GLY A 140 -7.85 8.43 -18.65
CA GLY A 140 -7.52 9.24 -17.49
C GLY A 140 -7.84 8.57 -16.17
N GLY A 141 -7.63 9.32 -15.10
CA GLY A 141 -7.81 8.85 -13.73
C GLY A 141 -6.77 9.47 -12.79
N VAL A 142 -6.81 9.05 -11.53
CA VAL A 142 -5.98 9.63 -10.47
C VAL A 142 -5.19 8.52 -9.77
N VAL A 143 -3.87 8.69 -9.67
CA VAL A 143 -2.97 7.82 -8.92
C VAL A 143 -2.32 8.62 -7.81
N ILE A 144 -2.52 8.22 -6.56
CA ILE A 144 -2.00 8.93 -5.38
C ILE A 144 -1.05 8.01 -4.62
N VAL A 145 0.11 8.55 -4.28
CA VAL A 145 1.08 7.95 -3.35
C VAL A 145 1.10 8.79 -2.08
N ILE A 146 0.99 8.13 -0.93
CA ILE A 146 0.98 8.77 0.38
C ILE A 146 2.10 8.15 1.21
N GLY A 147 3.09 8.95 1.60
CA GLY A 147 4.16 8.53 2.52
C GLY A 147 5.05 7.38 2.04
N SER A 148 5.02 7.04 0.74
CA SER A 148 5.83 5.97 0.19
C SER A 148 6.91 6.53 -0.72
N ALA A 149 8.17 6.43 -0.29
CA ALA A 149 9.32 6.86 -1.08
C ALA A 149 9.87 5.76 -2.00
N VAL A 150 9.52 4.49 -1.75
CA VAL A 150 10.11 3.33 -2.43
C VAL A 150 9.06 2.34 -2.90
N ILE A 151 8.42 1.58 -2.01
CA ILE A 151 7.57 0.44 -2.38
C ILE A 151 6.43 0.84 -3.31
N GLY A 152 5.56 1.77 -2.88
CA GLY A 152 4.42 2.21 -3.69
C GLY A 152 4.86 2.85 -5.01
N VAL A 153 5.97 3.59 -4.99
CA VAL A 153 6.53 4.24 -6.17
C VAL A 153 6.97 3.23 -7.22
N GLU A 154 7.77 2.25 -6.79
CA GLU A 154 8.32 1.25 -7.68
C GLU A 154 7.21 0.31 -8.19
N VAL A 155 6.24 -0.07 -7.34
CA VAL A 155 5.06 -0.84 -7.75
C VAL A 155 4.29 -0.12 -8.85
N ILE A 156 3.93 1.15 -8.67
CA ILE A 156 3.19 1.93 -9.67
C ILE A 156 3.98 2.02 -10.98
N LEU A 157 5.28 2.32 -10.89
CA LEU A 157 6.14 2.41 -12.07
C LEU A 157 6.18 1.10 -12.86
N LYS A 158 6.29 -0.04 -12.18
CA LYS A 158 6.32 -1.37 -12.83
C LYS A 158 4.96 -1.75 -13.39
N ALA A 159 3.88 -1.51 -12.64
CA ALA A 159 2.51 -1.74 -13.09
C ALA A 159 2.21 -0.96 -14.39
N ILE A 160 2.51 0.33 -14.43
CA ILE A 160 2.35 1.17 -15.63
C ILE A 160 3.19 0.64 -16.80
N SER A 161 4.44 0.24 -16.54
CA SER A 161 5.30 -0.32 -17.58
C SER A 161 4.72 -1.62 -18.16
N MET A 162 4.20 -2.51 -17.32
CA MET A 162 3.56 -3.76 -17.77
C MET A 162 2.31 -3.48 -18.58
N VAL A 163 1.45 -2.58 -18.08
CA VAL A 163 0.20 -2.17 -18.71
C VAL A 163 0.45 -1.53 -20.09
N ALA A 164 1.45 -0.66 -20.20
CA ALA A 164 1.87 -0.10 -21.47
C ALA A 164 2.44 -1.17 -22.42
N ASN A 165 3.22 -2.13 -21.89
CA ASN A 165 3.79 -3.22 -22.68
C ASN A 165 2.72 -4.13 -23.31
N VAL A 166 1.59 -4.35 -22.62
CA VAL A 166 0.45 -5.11 -23.16
C VAL A 166 -0.53 -4.27 -23.99
N GLY A 167 -0.14 -3.05 -24.37
CA GLY A 167 -0.89 -2.21 -25.31
C GLY A 167 -2.05 -1.42 -24.70
N LYS A 168 -2.13 -1.32 -23.37
CA LYS A 168 -3.15 -0.54 -22.65
C LYS A 168 -2.58 0.64 -21.86
N PRO A 169 -1.66 1.45 -22.42
CA PRO A 169 -1.00 2.50 -21.65
C PRO A 169 -2.04 3.49 -21.08
N PRO A 170 -1.85 3.97 -19.84
CA PRO A 170 -2.67 5.05 -19.31
C PRO A 170 -2.53 6.30 -20.18
N LYS A 171 -3.55 7.16 -20.21
CA LYS A 171 -3.51 8.44 -20.94
C LYS A 171 -4.13 9.54 -20.10
N GLY A 172 -3.53 10.73 -20.09
CA GLY A 172 -4.09 11.89 -19.39
C GLY A 172 -4.24 11.70 -17.88
N ILE A 173 -3.40 10.86 -17.27
CA ILE A 173 -3.50 10.55 -15.84
C ILE A 173 -3.02 11.70 -14.95
N THR A 174 -3.73 11.92 -13.85
CA THR A 174 -3.29 12.81 -12.78
C THR A 174 -2.57 11.99 -11.72
N THR A 175 -1.37 12.40 -11.33
CA THR A 175 -0.62 11.75 -10.27
C THR A 175 -0.36 12.69 -9.11
N ALA A 176 -0.26 12.16 -7.90
CA ALA A 176 0.08 12.96 -6.72
C ALA A 176 0.97 12.18 -5.75
N SER A 177 1.96 12.85 -5.17
CA SER A 177 2.75 12.35 -4.02
C SER A 177 2.52 13.26 -2.82
N PHE A 178 2.14 12.66 -1.68
CA PHE A 178 1.99 13.33 -0.39
C PHE A 178 3.14 12.93 0.53
N ASP A 179 3.93 13.89 0.96
CA ASP A 179 5.09 13.67 1.83
C ASP A 179 5.42 14.93 2.64
N ILE A 180 6.15 14.78 3.74
CA ILE A 180 6.59 15.88 4.58
C ILE A 180 7.94 16.46 4.11
N ARG A 181 8.72 15.68 3.34
CA ARG A 181 10.07 16.05 2.93
C ARG A 181 10.08 17.35 2.12
N GLU A 182 11.05 18.21 2.39
CA GLU A 182 11.33 19.32 1.51
C GLU A 182 11.91 18.80 0.20
N ALA A 183 11.44 19.33 -0.92
CA ALA A 183 11.93 18.92 -2.22
C ALA A 183 11.86 20.03 -3.25
N ASP A 184 12.88 20.04 -4.10
CA ASP A 184 12.97 20.90 -5.28
C ASP A 184 12.57 20.08 -6.52
N LEU A 185 11.39 20.37 -7.06
CA LEU A 185 10.83 19.70 -8.23
C LEU A 185 11.65 19.94 -9.49
N GLU A 186 12.25 21.13 -9.62
CA GLU A 186 13.07 21.49 -10.76
C GLU A 186 14.37 20.66 -10.74
N GLN A 187 15.03 20.57 -9.58
CA GLN A 187 16.22 19.72 -9.41
C GLN A 187 15.92 18.24 -9.63
N ALA A 188 14.80 17.73 -9.09
CA ALA A 188 14.39 16.33 -9.28
C ALA A 188 14.19 16.00 -10.78
N SER A 189 13.73 16.97 -11.58
CA SER A 189 13.50 16.82 -13.02
C SER A 189 14.79 16.86 -13.85
N LYS A 190 15.83 17.55 -13.39
CA LYS A 190 17.08 17.81 -14.15
C LYS A 190 18.10 16.67 -14.13
N ASN A 191 17.77 15.51 -13.56
CA ASN A 191 18.69 14.37 -13.41
C ASN A 191 20.07 14.71 -12.78
N ASN A 192 20.15 15.76 -11.96
CA ASN A 192 21.38 16.17 -11.29
C ASN A 192 21.72 15.23 -10.13
N LYS A 193 22.66 14.29 -10.33
CA LYS A 193 23.05 13.29 -9.31
C LYS A 193 23.68 13.86 -8.04
N SER A 194 24.11 15.13 -8.07
CA SER A 194 24.69 15.83 -6.93
C SER A 194 23.65 16.52 -6.04
N ALA A 195 22.38 16.56 -6.47
CA ALA A 195 21.29 17.14 -5.70
C ALA A 195 20.54 16.06 -4.89
N PRO A 196 20.22 16.28 -3.59
CA PRO A 196 19.47 15.31 -2.79
C PRO A 196 18.13 14.90 -3.41
N SER A 197 17.39 15.87 -3.97
CA SER A 197 16.07 15.65 -4.61
C SER A 197 16.11 14.66 -5.78
N TYR A 198 17.28 14.41 -6.38
CA TYR A 198 17.45 13.39 -7.43
C TYR A 198 17.06 11.98 -6.98
N TYR A 199 17.26 11.69 -5.69
CA TYR A 199 17.04 10.38 -5.10
C TYR A 199 15.60 10.20 -4.58
N PHE A 200 14.76 11.24 -4.62
CA PHE A 200 13.36 11.15 -4.24
C PHE A 200 12.54 10.55 -5.38
N ARG A 201 12.37 9.23 -5.32
CA ARG A 201 11.74 8.44 -6.38
C ARG A 201 10.27 8.79 -6.56
N ASP A 202 9.56 9.12 -5.49
CA ASP A 202 8.17 9.55 -5.55
C ASP A 202 8.03 10.83 -6.40
N ILE A 203 8.91 11.81 -6.24
CA ILE A 203 8.90 13.02 -7.07
C ILE A 203 9.33 12.71 -8.50
N LYS A 204 10.44 11.97 -8.62
CA LYS A 204 11.01 11.67 -9.92
C LYS A 204 10.10 10.79 -10.79
N SER A 205 9.44 9.81 -10.21
CA SER A 205 8.60 8.86 -10.93
C SER A 205 7.15 9.34 -10.94
N ILE A 206 6.55 9.54 -9.77
CA ILE A 206 5.11 9.84 -9.65
C ILE A 206 4.81 11.26 -10.13
N VAL A 207 5.54 12.27 -9.67
CA VAL A 207 5.21 13.67 -9.95
C VAL A 207 5.68 14.13 -11.33
N THR A 208 6.81 13.62 -11.82
CA THR A 208 7.45 14.15 -13.04
C THR A 208 7.42 13.18 -14.22
N ARG A 209 8.04 12.00 -14.12
CA ARG A 209 8.22 11.10 -15.28
C ARG A 209 6.92 10.48 -15.80
N ILE A 210 6.14 9.85 -14.92
CA ILE A 210 4.92 9.14 -15.29
C ILE A 210 3.91 10.08 -15.98
N PRO A 211 3.45 11.18 -15.35
CA PRO A 211 2.48 12.06 -15.99
C PRO A 211 3.01 12.63 -17.32
N LYS A 212 4.29 13.04 -17.38
CA LYS A 212 4.89 13.54 -18.63
C LYS A 212 4.90 12.49 -19.76
N ALA A 213 5.16 11.22 -19.43
CA ALA A 213 5.20 10.15 -20.41
C ALA A 213 3.82 9.81 -21.01
N PHE A 214 2.74 10.08 -20.27
CA PHE A 214 1.38 9.68 -20.62
C PHE A 214 0.43 10.87 -20.83
N GLY A 215 0.97 12.08 -21.09
CA GLY A 215 0.17 13.28 -21.37
C GLY A 215 -0.68 13.76 -20.20
N GLY A 216 -0.25 13.47 -18.98
CA GLY A 216 -0.92 13.78 -17.71
C GLY A 216 -0.24 14.90 -16.91
N THR A 217 -0.68 15.10 -15.67
CA THR A 217 -0.13 16.11 -14.74
C THR A 217 0.18 15.51 -13.38
N GLY A 218 1.33 15.88 -12.80
CA GLY A 218 1.74 15.41 -11.48
C GLY A 218 1.82 16.52 -10.45
N TYR A 219 1.48 16.19 -9.20
CA TYR A 219 1.46 17.11 -8.07
C TYR A 219 2.29 16.59 -6.89
N TYR A 220 3.07 17.46 -6.26
CA TYR A 220 3.71 17.18 -4.98
C TYR A 220 3.02 17.99 -3.89
N ILE A 221 2.46 17.31 -2.90
CA ILE A 221 1.77 17.92 -1.77
C ILE A 221 2.67 17.77 -0.55
N LYS A 222 3.41 18.84 -0.24
CA LYS A 222 4.26 18.92 0.95
C LYS A 222 3.41 19.22 2.18
N GLY A 223 3.50 18.41 3.23
CA GLY A 223 2.94 18.73 4.54
C GLY A 223 2.73 17.51 5.43
N ASP A 224 2.39 17.76 6.70
CA ASP A 224 2.02 16.71 7.64
C ASP A 224 0.75 16.00 7.13
N HIS A 225 0.75 14.66 7.14
CA HIS A 225 -0.39 13.86 6.70
C HIS A 225 -1.64 14.09 7.55
N ARG A 226 -1.48 14.45 8.82
CA ARG A 226 -2.59 14.81 9.73
C ARG A 226 -3.31 16.08 9.29
N GLU A 227 -2.67 16.93 8.50
CA GLU A 227 -3.27 18.15 7.95
C GLU A 227 -3.71 17.93 6.51
N THR A 228 -2.81 17.40 5.67
CA THR A 228 -2.99 17.30 4.23
C THR A 228 -4.08 16.30 3.83
N LEU A 229 -4.15 15.11 4.45
CA LEU A 229 -5.14 14.10 4.08
C LEU A 229 -6.57 14.50 4.50
N PRO A 230 -6.82 14.98 5.74
CA PRO A 230 -8.16 15.47 6.09
C PRO A 230 -8.58 16.68 5.26
N ALA A 231 -7.66 17.60 4.94
CA ALA A 231 -7.97 18.74 4.07
C ALA A 231 -8.34 18.30 2.65
N PHE A 232 -7.60 17.34 2.08
CA PHE A 232 -7.90 16.76 0.77
C PHE A 232 -9.27 16.08 0.77
N TYR A 233 -9.54 15.22 1.75
CA TYR A 233 -10.85 14.56 1.90
C TYR A 233 -12.00 15.57 2.00
N ARG A 234 -11.89 16.58 2.87
CA ARG A 234 -12.91 17.64 2.99
C ARG A 234 -13.14 18.37 1.68
N SER A 235 -12.09 18.60 0.88
CA SER A 235 -12.20 19.28 -0.41
C SER A 235 -12.95 18.45 -1.44
N ILE A 236 -12.81 17.13 -1.42
CA ILE A 236 -13.57 16.22 -2.29
C ILE A 236 -15.04 16.17 -1.86
N VAL A 237 -15.30 15.96 -0.56
CA VAL A 237 -16.66 15.81 -0.05
C VAL A 237 -17.48 17.09 -0.25
N ARG A 238 -16.89 18.28 0.00
CA ARG A 238 -17.57 19.56 -0.21
C ARG A 238 -17.92 19.86 -1.68
N ARG A 239 -17.21 19.28 -2.64
CA ARG A 239 -17.50 19.43 -4.08
C ARG A 239 -18.53 18.42 -4.59
N SER A 240 -18.82 17.39 -3.78
CA SER A 240 -19.76 16.32 -4.13
C SER A 240 -21.17 16.57 -3.59
N VAL A 241 -21.37 17.71 -2.92
CA VAL A 241 -22.64 18.27 -2.42
C VAL A 241 -22.90 19.56 -3.17
#